data_AF-A0A380FKN4-F1
#
_entry.id   AF-A0A380FKN4-F1
#
_cell.length_a   1.000
_cell.length_b   1.000
_cell.length_c   1.000
_cell.angle_alpha   90.00
_cell.angle_beta   90.00
_cell.angle_gamma   90.00
#
_symmetry.space_group_name_H-M   'P 1'
#
loop_
_entity.id
_entity.type
_entity.pdbx_description
1 polymer ?
#
loop_
_entity_poly.entity_id
_entity_poly.type
_entity_poly.pdbx_seq_one_letter_code
_entity_poly.pdbx_strand_id
1 'polypeptide(L)'
;MTITKTKKEAVAYLKSLEGKYLDYDGWWGAQCYDLANFYWSHISGRTLQGAQAKNIPTDNNFDGLATVYENTEDFKAEEGDIVVFNGNYGSGNGHVAVVLNGNYDGNYMQFVSLDNNWQGGGWTSGPEQGGKGWETATRVVHNYDFPMWFIRPKYKTTVVNKVATKVKKNNY
;
A
#
# COMPACT_ATOMS: atom_id res chain seq x y z
N MET A 1 12.26 12.95 9.60
CA MET A 1 11.91 11.55 9.97
C MET A 1 12.04 10.67 8.74
N THR A 2 12.21 9.36 8.89
CA THR A 2 12.46 8.43 7.78
C THR A 2 11.67 7.14 7.96
N ILE A 3 11.34 6.46 6.86
CA ILE A 3 10.80 5.09 6.90
C ILE A 3 11.81 4.17 7.63
N THR A 4 11.32 3.37 8.57
CA THR A 4 12.17 2.55 9.45
C THR A 4 12.39 1.13 8.94
N LYS A 5 11.53 0.68 8.02
CA LYS A 5 11.53 -0.67 7.46
C LYS A 5 12.19 -0.71 6.09
N THR A 6 12.89 -1.80 5.83
CA THR A 6 13.35 -2.15 4.48
C THR A 6 12.14 -2.57 3.62
N LYS A 7 12.29 -2.52 2.29
CA LYS A 7 11.22 -2.97 1.37
C LYS A 7 10.79 -4.41 1.68
N LYS A 8 11.76 -5.30 1.95
CA LYS A 8 11.50 -6.70 2.29
C LYS A 8 10.66 -6.85 3.56
N GLU A 9 10.99 -6.12 4.63
CA GLU A 9 10.24 -6.16 5.89
C GLU A 9 8.82 -5.60 5.72
N ALA A 10 8.70 -4.48 5.00
CA ALA A 10 7.41 -3.87 4.70
C ALA A 10 6.51 -4.83 3.92
N VAL A 11 7.00 -5.43 2.84
CA VAL A 11 6.25 -6.40 2.03
C VAL A 11 5.92 -7.66 2.81
N ALA A 12 6.82 -8.17 3.65
CA ALA A 12 6.53 -9.31 4.51
C ALA A 12 5.38 -9.00 5.48
N TYR A 13 5.38 -7.80 6.06
CA TYR A 13 4.29 -7.33 6.91
C TYR A 13 2.98 -7.25 6.11
N LEU A 14 2.98 -6.61 4.94
CA LEU A 14 1.81 -6.54 4.06
C LEU A 14 1.21 -7.91 3.77
N LYS A 15 2.02 -8.89 3.38
CA LYS A 15 1.56 -10.26 3.11
C LYS A 15 1.00 -10.94 4.37
N SER A 16 1.52 -10.60 5.55
CA SER A 16 0.99 -11.13 6.82
C SER A 16 -0.39 -10.58 7.19
N LEU A 17 -0.85 -9.51 6.53
CA LEU A 17 -2.17 -8.92 6.75
C LEU A 17 -3.27 -9.67 5.99
N GLU A 18 -2.93 -10.42 4.96
CA GLU A 18 -3.87 -11.17 4.13
C GLU A 18 -4.73 -12.14 4.97
N GLY A 19 -6.04 -12.14 4.69
CA GLY A 19 -7.04 -12.95 5.38
C GLY A 19 -7.45 -12.45 6.76
N LYS A 20 -6.92 -11.31 7.23
CA LYS A 20 -7.31 -10.73 8.53
C LYS A 20 -8.42 -9.69 8.38
N TYR A 21 -9.28 -9.60 9.40
CA TYR A 21 -10.19 -8.47 9.55
C TYR A 21 -9.40 -7.30 10.13
N LEU A 22 -9.26 -6.23 9.35
CA LEU A 22 -8.38 -5.10 9.66
C LEU A 22 -9.20 -3.83 9.88
N ASP A 23 -9.45 -3.52 11.14
CA ASP A 23 -10.13 -2.30 11.59
C ASP A 23 -9.12 -1.55 12.46
N TYR A 24 -8.57 -0.45 11.93
CA TYR A 24 -7.43 0.27 12.49
C TYR A 24 -7.88 1.34 13.48
N ASP A 25 -8.95 2.08 13.15
CA ASP A 25 -9.43 3.20 13.95
C ASP A 25 -10.69 2.87 14.78
N GLY A 26 -11.32 1.72 14.55
CA GLY A 26 -12.55 1.29 15.22
C GLY A 26 -13.82 1.89 14.65
N TRP A 27 -13.76 2.61 13.52
CA TRP A 27 -14.89 3.30 12.90
C TRP A 27 -15.23 2.69 11.55
N TRP A 28 -16.51 2.39 11.35
CA TRP A 28 -17.03 1.82 10.12
C TRP A 28 -16.36 0.50 9.75
N GLY A 29 -15.95 -0.30 10.74
CA GLY A 29 -15.38 -1.63 10.54
C GLY A 29 -14.09 -1.63 9.72
N ALA A 30 -13.89 -2.65 8.89
CA ALA A 30 -12.66 -2.85 8.14
C ALA A 30 -12.70 -2.16 6.77
N GLN A 31 -12.46 -0.84 6.72
CA GLN A 31 -12.44 -0.05 5.48
C GLN A 31 -11.10 -0.16 4.73
N CYS A 32 -11.08 0.30 3.48
CA CYS A 32 -9.87 0.33 2.66
C CYS A 32 -8.76 1.18 3.31
N TYR A 33 -9.15 2.27 3.95
CA TYR A 33 -8.26 3.19 4.66
C TYR A 33 -7.56 2.52 5.86
N ASP A 34 -8.22 1.57 6.54
CA ASP A 34 -7.65 0.84 7.67
C ASP A 34 -6.45 0.01 7.25
N LEU A 35 -6.58 -0.77 6.17
CA LEU A 35 -5.48 -1.57 5.64
C LEU A 35 -4.28 -0.67 5.28
N ALA A 36 -4.54 0.46 4.61
CA ALA A 36 -3.50 1.42 4.27
C ALA A 36 -2.82 1.99 5.53
N ASN A 37 -3.58 2.26 6.60
CA ASN A 37 -3.05 2.74 7.87
C ASN A 37 -2.25 1.67 8.64
N PHE A 38 -2.70 0.40 8.67
CA PHE A 38 -1.89 -0.69 9.21
C PHE A 38 -0.52 -0.74 8.53
N TYR A 39 -0.51 -0.72 7.21
CA TYR A 39 0.73 -0.75 6.42
C TYR A 39 1.60 0.50 6.65
N TRP A 40 1.03 1.69 6.48
CA TRP A 40 1.75 2.97 6.59
C TRP A 40 2.30 3.21 8.00
N SER A 41 1.51 2.92 9.03
CA SER A 41 1.93 3.03 10.44
C SER A 41 3.07 2.08 10.76
N HIS A 42 3.03 0.85 10.26
CA HIS A 42 4.10 -0.12 10.45
C HIS A 42 5.45 0.35 9.87
N ILE A 43 5.44 0.98 8.69
CA ILE A 43 6.67 1.37 8.00
C ILE A 43 7.19 2.74 8.41
N SER A 44 6.30 3.68 8.72
CA SER A 44 6.61 5.10 8.96
C SER A 44 6.47 5.54 10.41
N GLY A 45 5.74 4.79 11.25
CA GLY A 45 5.34 5.23 12.58
C GLY A 45 4.30 6.35 12.59
N ARG A 46 3.62 6.60 11.46
CA ARG A 46 2.62 7.66 11.26
C ARG A 46 1.33 7.08 10.70
N THR A 47 0.23 7.80 10.89
CA THR A 47 -1.05 7.52 10.24
C THR A 47 -1.25 8.42 9.03
N LEU A 48 -1.92 7.90 8.02
CA LEU A 48 -2.46 8.70 6.92
C LEU A 48 -3.58 9.60 7.48
N GLN A 49 -3.61 10.84 7.01
CA GLN A 49 -4.56 11.88 7.36
C GLN A 49 -5.60 12.06 6.26
N GLY A 50 -6.77 12.58 6.62
CA GLY A 50 -7.89 12.76 5.71
C GLY A 50 -9.03 11.76 5.97
N ALA A 51 -10.17 12.00 5.32
CA ALA A 51 -11.37 11.18 5.46
C ALA A 51 -11.71 10.38 4.18
N GLN A 52 -11.13 10.76 3.04
CA GLN A 52 -11.44 10.15 1.75
C GLN A 52 -10.16 9.60 1.12
N ALA A 53 -10.20 8.34 0.69
CA ALA A 53 -9.06 7.66 0.09
C ALA A 53 -8.48 8.43 -1.11
N LYS A 54 -9.34 8.97 -1.99
CA LYS A 54 -8.90 9.75 -3.16
C LYS A 54 -8.05 10.99 -2.81
N ASN A 55 -8.20 11.54 -1.61
CA ASN A 55 -7.49 12.75 -1.18
C ASN A 55 -6.18 12.43 -0.45
N ILE A 56 -5.84 11.16 -0.21
CA ILE A 56 -4.57 10.78 0.44
C ILE A 56 -3.34 11.50 -0.17
N PRO A 57 -3.20 11.62 -1.52
CA PRO A 57 -2.06 12.30 -2.13
C PRO A 57 -1.92 13.78 -1.73
N THR A 58 -3.02 14.46 -1.39
CA THR A 58 -3.05 15.89 -1.10
C THR A 58 -3.22 16.21 0.39
N ASP A 59 -3.89 15.34 1.15
CA ASP A 59 -4.14 15.52 2.59
C ASP A 59 -2.90 15.18 3.44
N ASN A 60 -1.89 14.54 2.83
CA ASN A 60 -0.70 14.04 3.52
C ASN A 60 0.58 14.70 3.01
N ASN A 61 1.47 15.04 3.94
CA ASN A 61 2.83 15.43 3.59
C ASN A 61 3.76 14.20 3.57
N PHE A 62 4.23 13.84 2.38
CA PHE A 62 5.14 12.71 2.14
C PHE A 62 6.62 13.10 2.07
N ASP A 63 6.98 14.35 2.35
CA ASP A 63 8.35 14.85 2.27
C ASP A 63 9.32 14.00 3.08
N GLY A 64 10.34 13.48 2.38
CA GLY A 64 11.33 12.58 2.95
C GLY A 64 10.84 11.16 3.30
N LEU A 65 9.54 10.87 3.18
CA LEU A 65 8.94 9.57 3.53
C LEU A 65 8.53 8.74 2.32
N ALA A 66 8.01 9.38 1.27
CA ALA A 66 7.61 8.72 0.05
C ALA A 66 7.82 9.63 -1.16
N THR A 67 7.59 9.09 -2.35
CA THR A 67 7.36 9.85 -3.57
C THR A 67 5.95 9.53 -4.05
N VAL A 68 5.19 10.56 -4.41
CA VAL A 68 3.85 10.41 -4.98
C VAL A 68 3.98 10.48 -6.50
N TYR A 69 3.49 9.45 -7.18
CA TYR A 69 3.45 9.36 -8.63
C TYR A 69 2.00 9.41 -9.09
N GLU A 70 1.71 10.23 -10.09
CA GLU A 70 0.50 10.06 -10.89
C GLU A 70 0.70 8.87 -11.83
N ASN A 71 -0.35 8.07 -12.00
CA ASN A 71 -0.34 6.99 -12.97
C ASN A 71 -0.25 7.57 -14.38
N THR A 72 0.68 7.05 -15.17
CA THR A 72 0.82 7.32 -16.61
C THR A 72 0.95 5.99 -17.34
N GLU A 73 0.82 5.98 -18.66
CA GLU A 73 1.01 4.75 -19.46
C GLU A 73 2.40 4.10 -19.25
N ASP A 74 3.42 4.92 -18.94
CA ASP A 74 4.79 4.46 -18.67
C ASP A 74 5.05 4.14 -17.20
N PHE A 75 4.12 4.47 -16.30
CA PHE A 75 4.30 4.23 -14.87
C PHE A 75 4.26 2.73 -14.59
N LYS A 76 5.18 2.28 -13.72
CA LYS A 76 5.28 0.88 -13.30
C LYS A 76 5.16 0.82 -11.79
N ALA A 77 4.02 0.32 -11.32
CA ALA A 77 3.84 0.11 -9.89
C ALA A 77 4.82 -0.96 -9.38
N GLU A 78 5.24 -0.79 -8.14
CA GLU A 78 6.11 -1.72 -7.44
C GLU A 78 5.37 -2.36 -6.27
N GLU A 79 5.75 -3.59 -5.94
CA GLU A 79 5.29 -4.23 -4.70
C GLU A 79 5.60 -3.33 -3.48
N GLY A 80 4.57 -3.04 -2.68
CA GLY A 80 4.61 -2.14 -1.53
C GLY A 80 4.19 -0.69 -1.81
N ASP A 81 3.96 -0.30 -3.08
CA ASP A 81 3.34 0.98 -3.38
C ASP A 81 1.92 1.02 -2.80
N ILE A 82 1.55 2.14 -2.19
CA ILE A 82 0.16 2.40 -1.81
C ILE A 82 -0.52 3.00 -3.03
N VAL A 83 -1.54 2.33 -3.54
CA VAL A 83 -2.31 2.77 -4.70
C VAL A 83 -3.58 3.48 -4.24
N VAL A 84 -3.86 4.64 -4.83
CA VAL A 84 -5.04 5.47 -4.57
C VAL A 84 -5.86 5.58 -5.84
N PHE A 85 -7.12 5.16 -5.75
CA PHE A 85 -8.10 5.20 -6.81
C PHE A 85 -8.92 6.49 -6.72
N ASN A 86 -9.33 7.01 -7.88
CA ASN A 86 -10.09 8.26 -7.98
C ASN A 86 -11.55 8.12 -7.49
N GLY A 87 -12.29 9.23 -7.52
CA GLY A 87 -13.67 9.33 -7.04
C GLY A 87 -14.71 8.49 -7.79
N ASN A 88 -14.38 7.82 -8.90
CA ASN A 88 -15.29 6.84 -9.52
C ASN A 88 -15.40 5.56 -8.68
N TYR A 89 -14.51 5.38 -7.69
CA TYR A 89 -14.49 4.28 -6.75
C TYR A 89 -15.07 4.68 -5.38
N GLY A 90 -15.48 3.68 -4.60
CA GLY A 90 -15.89 3.87 -3.19
C GLY A 90 -17.03 4.87 -3.00
N SER A 91 -18.00 4.88 -3.92
CA SER A 91 -19.15 5.78 -3.89
C SER A 91 -18.78 7.27 -3.79
N GLY A 92 -17.71 7.68 -4.48
CA GLY A 92 -17.24 9.08 -4.46
C GLY A 92 -16.09 9.35 -3.49
N ASN A 93 -15.75 8.42 -2.59
CA ASN A 93 -14.65 8.58 -1.62
C ASN A 93 -13.29 8.12 -2.17
N GLY A 94 -13.29 7.46 -3.32
CA GLY A 94 -12.14 6.73 -3.84
C GLY A 94 -11.90 5.42 -3.11
N HIS A 95 -10.79 4.78 -3.44
CA HIS A 95 -10.35 3.54 -2.82
C HIS A 95 -8.84 3.60 -2.58
N VAL A 96 -8.34 2.82 -1.63
CA VAL A 96 -6.90 2.71 -1.37
C VAL A 96 -6.55 1.25 -1.08
N ALA A 97 -5.42 0.81 -1.62
CA ALA A 97 -4.92 -0.54 -1.44
C ALA A 97 -3.38 -0.53 -1.44
N VAL A 98 -2.75 -1.69 -1.20
CA VAL A 98 -1.28 -1.81 -1.27
C VAL A 98 -0.88 -2.88 -2.27
N VAL A 99 -0.05 -2.50 -3.23
CA VAL A 99 0.34 -3.34 -4.38
C VAL A 99 1.15 -4.55 -3.91
N LEU A 100 0.75 -5.74 -4.37
CA LEU A 100 1.45 -7.01 -4.17
C LEU A 100 2.28 -7.40 -5.41
N ASN A 101 1.81 -7.07 -6.60
CA ASN A 101 2.57 -7.19 -7.85
C ASN A 101 2.04 -6.18 -8.88
N GLY A 102 2.89 -5.26 -9.32
CA GLY A 102 2.55 -4.22 -10.30
C GLY A 102 2.48 -4.69 -11.75
N ASN A 103 2.86 -5.92 -12.06
CA ASN A 103 2.75 -6.49 -13.39
C ASN A 103 2.14 -7.88 -13.30
N TYR A 104 0.84 -7.92 -12.98
CA TYR A 104 0.12 -9.17 -12.77
C TYR A 104 -0.08 -9.94 -14.08
N ASP A 105 -0.40 -9.23 -15.16
CA ASP A 105 -0.70 -9.80 -16.48
C ASP A 105 0.55 -9.96 -17.38
N GLY A 106 1.69 -9.42 -16.96
CA GLY A 106 2.95 -9.44 -17.73
C GLY A 106 3.13 -8.26 -18.68
N ASN A 107 2.08 -7.46 -18.93
CA ASN A 107 2.08 -6.35 -19.89
C ASN A 107 1.88 -4.98 -19.24
N TYR A 108 1.88 -4.89 -17.91
CA TYR A 108 1.60 -3.68 -17.15
C TYR A 108 0.20 -3.09 -17.40
N MET A 109 -0.78 -3.92 -17.79
CA MET A 109 -2.18 -3.50 -17.87
C MET A 109 -2.94 -3.84 -16.59
N GLN A 110 -2.43 -4.79 -15.80
CA GLN A 110 -3.03 -5.18 -14.54
C GLN A 110 -2.00 -5.27 -13.43
N PHE A 111 -2.44 -4.95 -12.22
CA PHE A 111 -1.71 -5.22 -10.99
C PHE A 111 -2.60 -5.99 -10.03
N VAL A 112 -1.98 -6.63 -9.04
CA VAL A 112 -2.70 -7.22 -7.90
C VAL A 112 -2.28 -6.49 -6.65
N SER A 113 -3.26 -6.12 -5.81
CA SER A 113 -3.07 -5.51 -4.50
C SER A 113 -3.72 -6.34 -3.40
N LEU A 114 -3.37 -6.01 -2.16
CA LEU A 114 -4.15 -6.38 -1.00
C LEU A 114 -5.14 -5.25 -0.71
N ASP A 115 -6.40 -5.60 -0.53
CA ASP A 115 -7.50 -4.67 -0.39
C ASP A 115 -8.35 -5.04 0.82
N ASN A 116 -8.85 -4.02 1.51
CA ASN A 116 -9.95 -4.13 2.45
C ASN A 116 -11.20 -3.52 1.81
N ASN A 117 -12.38 -4.05 2.14
CA ASN A 117 -13.67 -3.50 1.72
C ASN A 117 -13.83 -3.30 0.21
N TRP A 118 -13.24 -4.17 -0.61
CA TRP A 118 -13.46 -4.14 -2.06
C TRP A 118 -14.85 -4.64 -2.42
N GLN A 119 -15.36 -5.62 -1.67
CA GLN A 119 -16.68 -6.23 -1.87
C GLN A 119 -17.80 -5.49 -1.12
N GLY A 120 -17.48 -4.39 -0.42
CA GLY A 120 -18.45 -3.64 0.38
C GLY A 120 -18.81 -4.32 1.71
N GLY A 121 -18.04 -5.32 2.14
CA GLY A 121 -18.30 -6.12 3.34
C GLY A 121 -17.54 -5.67 4.60
N GLY A 122 -16.86 -4.52 4.57
CA GLY A 122 -16.06 -4.00 5.68
C GLY A 122 -16.88 -3.57 6.91
N TRP A 123 -18.12 -3.12 6.71
CA TRP A 123 -19.08 -2.83 7.78
C TRP A 123 -20.50 -3.11 7.33
N THR A 124 -21.14 -4.06 8.00
CA THR A 124 -22.48 -4.52 7.64
C THR A 124 -23.44 -4.52 8.82
N SER A 125 -22.95 -4.37 10.05
CA SER A 125 -23.75 -4.44 11.26
C SER A 125 -23.13 -3.71 12.45
N GLY A 126 -23.98 -3.26 13.37
CA GLY A 126 -23.58 -2.59 14.60
C GLY A 126 -23.46 -1.06 14.45
N PRO A 127 -23.04 -0.37 15.52
CA PRO A 127 -22.82 1.07 15.50
C PRO A 127 -21.67 1.48 14.58
N GLU A 128 -21.56 2.78 14.28
CA GLU A 128 -20.45 3.33 13.49
C GLU A 128 -19.10 3.02 14.16
N GLN A 129 -18.99 3.28 15.46
CA GLN A 129 -17.80 2.93 16.24
C GLN A 129 -17.96 1.53 16.86
N GLY A 130 -17.08 0.60 16.49
CA GLY A 130 -17.05 -0.78 16.98
C GLY A 130 -18.01 -1.75 16.28
N GLY A 131 -18.77 -1.28 15.29
CA GLY A 131 -19.50 -2.15 14.37
C GLY A 131 -18.54 -2.97 13.50
N LYS A 132 -19.07 -4.03 12.89
CA LYS A 132 -18.26 -4.98 12.13
C LYS A 132 -18.88 -5.39 10.81
N GLY A 133 -17.99 -5.79 9.91
CA GLY A 133 -18.30 -6.51 8.69
C GLY A 133 -17.80 -7.95 8.70
N TRP A 134 -17.77 -8.55 7.52
CA TRP A 134 -17.29 -9.92 7.30
C TRP A 134 -16.06 -9.96 6.38
N GLU A 135 -15.81 -8.90 5.60
CA GLU A 135 -14.73 -8.89 4.62
C GLU A 135 -13.37 -8.79 5.30
N THR A 136 -12.45 -9.65 4.88
CA THR A 136 -11.07 -9.64 5.33
C THR A 136 -10.16 -9.16 4.20
N ALA A 137 -8.95 -8.71 4.56
CA ALA A 137 -7.98 -8.23 3.59
C ALA A 137 -7.70 -9.30 2.53
N THR A 138 -8.06 -9.03 1.28
CA THR A 138 -8.08 -10.01 0.19
C THR A 138 -7.32 -9.49 -1.02
N ARG A 139 -6.78 -10.41 -1.81
CA ARG A 139 -6.11 -10.06 -3.08
C ARG A 139 -7.14 -9.66 -4.13
N VAL A 140 -6.90 -8.54 -4.78
CA VAL A 140 -7.75 -8.07 -5.88
C VAL A 140 -6.88 -7.73 -7.09
N VAL A 141 -7.30 -8.19 -8.26
CA VAL A 141 -6.69 -7.83 -9.54
C VAL A 141 -7.40 -6.60 -10.06
N HIS A 142 -6.64 -5.56 -10.37
CA HIS A 142 -7.11 -4.29 -10.87
C HIS A 142 -6.48 -4.00 -12.23
N ASN A 143 -7.21 -3.29 -13.08
CA ASN A 143 -6.62 -2.63 -14.24
C ASN A 143 -5.91 -1.34 -13.78
N TYR A 144 -4.95 -0.88 -14.55
CA TYR A 144 -4.46 0.49 -14.42
C TYR A 144 -5.47 1.46 -15.05
N ASP A 145 -6.12 2.25 -14.21
CA ASP A 145 -7.05 3.31 -14.62
C ASP A 145 -6.44 4.71 -14.46
N PHE A 146 -7.16 5.70 -14.99
CA PHE A 146 -6.78 7.10 -14.91
C PHE A 146 -7.94 7.98 -14.40
N PRO A 147 -7.67 8.94 -13.50
CA PRO A 147 -6.41 9.11 -12.77
C PRO A 147 -6.29 8.09 -11.63
N MET A 148 -5.05 7.69 -11.32
CA MET A 148 -4.69 6.95 -10.12
C MET A 148 -3.38 7.53 -9.59
N TRP A 149 -3.10 7.34 -8.30
CA TRP A 149 -1.84 7.74 -7.70
C TRP A 149 -1.18 6.59 -6.99
N PHE A 150 0.15 6.55 -7.06
CA PHE A 150 0.98 5.55 -6.40
C PHE A 150 1.96 6.24 -5.48
N ILE A 151 1.87 5.93 -4.19
CA ILE A 151 2.74 6.48 -3.16
C ILE A 151 3.79 5.42 -2.86
N ARG A 152 5.01 5.66 -3.33
CA ARG A 152 6.15 4.76 -3.14
C ARG A 152 6.95 5.15 -1.90
N PRO A 153 6.93 4.36 -0.81
CA PRO A 153 7.70 4.68 0.37
C PRO A 153 9.21 4.67 0.09
N LYS A 154 9.93 5.64 0.67
CA LYS A 154 11.40 5.70 0.65
C LYS A 154 11.96 4.75 1.70
N TYR A 155 11.87 3.44 1.43
CA TYR A 155 12.26 2.40 2.37
C TYR A 155 13.70 2.54 2.85
N LYS A 156 13.95 2.06 4.08
CA LYS A 156 15.29 1.97 4.64
C LYS A 156 16.19 1.14 3.72
N THR A 157 17.30 1.73 3.29
CA THR A 157 18.32 1.00 2.53
C THR A 157 19.08 0.07 3.47
N THR A 158 19.31 -1.17 3.02
CA THR A 158 20.28 -2.05 3.67
C THR A 158 21.65 -1.69 3.11
N VAL A 159 22.60 -1.32 3.98
CA VAL A 159 24.01 -1.22 3.60
C VAL A 159 24.50 -2.64 3.39
N VAL A 160 24.49 -3.10 2.14
CA VAL A 160 25.16 -4.36 1.79
C VAL A 160 26.65 -4.04 1.76
N ASN A 161 27.37 -4.39 2.83
CA ASN A 161 28.83 -4.39 2.79
C ASN A 161 29.25 -5.39 1.70
N LYS A 162 29.58 -4.88 0.50
CA LYS A 162 30.28 -5.65 -0.52
C LYS A 162 31.61 -6.08 0.09
N VAL A 163 31.70 -7.33 0.53
CA VAL A 163 32.97 -7.95 0.88
C VAL A 163 33.81 -7.94 -0.39
N ALA A 164 34.77 -7.02 -0.47
CA ALA A 164 35.73 -6.97 -1.56
C ALA A 164 36.53 -8.28 -1.55
N THR A 165 36.28 -9.15 -2.51
CA THR A 165 37.07 -10.35 -2.74
C THR A 165 38.45 -9.90 -3.23
N LYS A 166 39.44 -9.88 -2.33
CA LYS A 166 40.84 -9.73 -2.72
C LYS A 166 41.25 -10.97 -3.51
N VAL A 167 41.22 -10.88 -4.84
CA VAL A 167 41.87 -11.86 -5.72
C VAL A 167 43.37 -11.76 -5.49
N LYS A 168 43.96 -12.76 -4.83
CA LYS A 168 45.42 -12.94 -4.80
C LYS A 168 45.87 -13.34 -6.20
N LYS A 169 46.62 -12.47 -6.87
CA LYS A 169 47.42 -12.87 -8.05
C LYS A 169 48.62 -13.66 -7.56
N ASN A 170 48.66 -14.96 -7.85
CA ASN A 170 49.91 -15.72 -7.83
C ASN A 170 50.51 -15.59 -9.23
N ASN A 171 51.68 -14.97 -9.34
CA ASN A 171 52.49 -15.01 -10.55
C ASN A 171 53.36 -16.28 -10.48
N TYR A 172 53.37 -17.05 -11.58
CA TYR A 172 54.35 -18.09 -11.87
C TYR A 172 55.64 -17.47 -12.38
#